data_AF-A0A7I8VI04-F1
#
_entry.id   AF-A0A7I8VI04-F1
#
_cell.length_a   1.000
_cell.length_b   1.000
_cell.length_c   1.000
_cell.angle_alpha   90.00
_cell.angle_beta   90.00
_cell.angle_gamma   90.00
#
_symmetry.space_group_name_H-M   'P 1'
#
loop_
_entity.id
_entity.type
_entity.pdbx_description
1 polymer ?
#
loop_
_entity_poly.entity_id
_entity_poly.type
_entity_poly.pdbx_seq_one_letter_code
_entity_poly.pdbx_strand_id
1 'polypeptide(L)'
;MKMICYSGYVVNSTDMDKIGSLVYGSLVNRVLADIFSMVHDINHIYSLTDFDEDGQADSIGVSLVGVTIVTDRQSREDNYALSGNLEMAEEYLTRFSLYNFSNVCAAIALTNRPFKDRVGNRVNGVTYRVDPNNKYFKFYGICAKPFQYLGPRYKNVLVTTAKNTKSLKRIERTATIAHELGHMFGAYHDDPMDPLCSPDTVNGFYIMHTHAINGYLFNNNKFSPCSKRRMSKVLQLRSDCLKEEKTVCGNGIVEEGEECDCGTVDTCDTIDKCCTPSDVPLTSLDRPCSIRSSAGYLCTPSTGTCCTLNCKYKPRGEVCGYSSECRKTPTCTGISRFCMIGEALKDGTLCANGHQSCKQGECSQSLCFAKGLRGQ
;
A
#
# COMPACT_ATOMS: atom_id res chain seq x y z
N MET A 1 4.12 15.70 -12.62
CA MET A 1 2.84 15.38 -13.30
C MET A 1 2.40 14.03 -12.78
N LYS A 2 1.22 13.93 -12.18
CA LYS A 2 0.79 12.72 -11.44
C LYS A 2 0.21 11.69 -12.42
N MET A 3 0.72 10.46 -12.36
CA MET A 3 0.31 9.35 -13.23
C MET A 3 -0.39 8.29 -12.40
N ILE A 4 -1.61 7.90 -12.77
CA ILE A 4 -2.47 7.07 -11.92
C ILE A 4 -2.82 5.74 -12.55
N CYS A 5 -2.52 4.68 -11.80
CA CYS A 5 -2.99 3.32 -12.07
C CYS A 5 -4.39 3.15 -11.46
N TYR A 6 -5.42 3.28 -12.28
CA TYR A 6 -6.78 3.01 -11.82
C TYR A 6 -7.00 1.52 -11.58
N SER A 7 -7.49 1.21 -10.39
CA SER A 7 -7.72 -0.15 -9.91
C SER A 7 -9.20 -0.42 -9.68
N GLY A 8 -9.63 -1.63 -10.06
CA GLY A 8 -10.97 -2.14 -9.78
C GLY A 8 -10.93 -3.22 -8.71
N TYR A 9 -11.78 -3.15 -7.70
CA TYR A 9 -11.83 -4.13 -6.61
C TYR A 9 -13.04 -5.03 -6.74
N VAL A 10 -12.85 -6.34 -6.57
CA VAL A 10 -13.95 -7.32 -6.51
C VAL A 10 -13.91 -8.03 -5.16
N VAL A 11 -15.03 -8.02 -4.45
CA VAL A 11 -15.16 -8.58 -3.10
C VAL A 11 -16.30 -9.59 -3.07
N ASN A 12 -16.09 -10.76 -2.50
CA ASN A 12 -17.17 -11.73 -2.28
C ASN A 12 -17.75 -11.59 -0.87
N SER A 13 -19.05 -11.31 -0.73
CA SER A 13 -19.69 -11.04 0.56
C SER A 13 -19.69 -12.24 1.50
N THR A 14 -19.69 -13.49 0.98
CA THR A 14 -19.58 -14.72 1.80
C THR A 14 -18.23 -14.82 2.52
N ASP A 15 -17.22 -14.16 1.97
CA ASP A 15 -15.91 -14.05 2.57
C ASP A 15 -15.89 -12.94 3.66
N MET A 16 -16.82 -11.97 3.67
CA MET A 16 -16.71 -10.74 4.47
C MET A 16 -17.36 -10.73 5.86
N ASP A 17 -18.19 -11.72 6.22
CA ASP A 17 -18.88 -11.76 7.53
C ASP A 17 -17.92 -11.78 8.76
N LYS A 18 -16.61 -11.95 8.53
CA LYS A 18 -15.59 -12.09 9.59
C LYS A 18 -14.48 -11.03 9.56
N ILE A 19 -14.63 -9.96 8.77
CA ILE A 19 -13.57 -8.96 8.52
C ILE A 19 -13.60 -7.74 9.47
N GLY A 20 -14.62 -7.58 10.34
CA GLY A 20 -14.73 -6.41 11.23
C GLY A 20 -14.97 -6.73 12.70
N SER A 21 -14.07 -6.28 13.58
CA SER A 21 -14.31 -6.09 15.00
C SER A 21 -14.43 -4.58 15.31
N LEU A 22 -15.64 -4.02 15.23
CA LEU A 22 -16.17 -2.86 15.99
C LEU A 22 -17.45 -2.26 15.34
N VAL A 23 -18.32 -1.83 16.25
CA VAL A 23 -19.68 -1.25 16.31
C VAL A 23 -20.17 -0.27 15.20
N TYR A 24 -21.44 -0.47 14.75
CA TYR A 24 -22.38 0.29 13.88
C TYR A 24 -22.08 0.52 12.37
N GLY A 25 -22.99 0.05 11.49
CA GLY A 25 -23.02 0.27 10.02
C GLY A 25 -23.52 -0.95 9.20
N SER A 26 -23.88 -0.79 7.92
CA SER A 26 -24.13 -1.92 7.00
C SER A 26 -22.81 -2.61 6.62
N LEU A 27 -22.81 -3.92 6.32
CA LEU A 27 -21.60 -4.67 5.94
C LEU A 27 -20.88 -4.04 4.74
N VAL A 28 -21.65 -3.61 3.74
CA VAL A 28 -21.15 -2.93 2.54
C VAL A 28 -20.35 -1.68 2.89
N ASN A 29 -20.87 -0.81 3.76
CA ASN A 29 -20.19 0.44 4.12
C ASN A 29 -18.86 0.17 4.85
N ARG A 30 -18.79 -0.88 5.69
CA ARG A 30 -17.53 -1.28 6.34
C ARG A 30 -16.48 -1.76 5.34
N VAL A 31 -16.90 -2.57 4.36
CA VAL A 31 -16.01 -3.08 3.30
C VAL A 31 -15.46 -1.93 2.46
N LEU A 32 -16.34 -1.01 2.06
CA LEU A 32 -15.92 0.16 1.29
C LEU A 32 -14.91 1.01 2.07
N ALA A 33 -15.20 1.35 3.33
CA ALA A 33 -14.28 2.13 4.17
C ALA A 33 -12.90 1.47 4.34
N ASP A 34 -12.88 0.14 4.51
CA ASP A 34 -11.64 -0.64 4.61
C ASP A 34 -10.85 -0.61 3.28
N ILE A 35 -11.53 -0.75 2.14
CA ILE A 35 -10.91 -0.65 0.80
C ILE A 35 -10.36 0.76 0.57
N PHE A 36 -11.13 1.81 0.83
CA PHE A 36 -10.68 3.19 0.69
C PHE A 36 -9.42 3.45 1.53
N SER A 37 -9.41 2.98 2.79
CA SER A 37 -8.25 3.11 3.66
C SER A 37 -7.02 2.39 3.10
N MET A 38 -7.17 1.15 2.60
CA MET A 38 -6.05 0.41 2.00
C MET A 38 -5.55 1.08 0.72
N VAL A 39 -6.45 1.54 -0.16
CA VAL A 39 -6.09 2.26 -1.39
C VAL A 39 -5.32 3.53 -1.06
N HIS A 40 -5.76 4.29 -0.06
CA HIS A 40 -5.06 5.48 0.42
C HIS A 40 -3.62 5.15 0.84
N ASP A 41 -3.45 4.14 1.71
CA ASP A 41 -2.13 3.73 2.21
C ASP A 41 -1.21 3.23 1.07
N ILE A 42 -1.76 2.45 0.11
CA ILE A 42 -1.02 1.98 -1.06
C ILE A 42 -0.63 3.16 -1.96
N ASN A 43 -1.55 4.07 -2.23
CA ASN A 43 -1.29 5.24 -3.04
C ASN A 43 -0.16 6.08 -2.42
N HIS A 44 -0.17 6.26 -1.10
CA HIS A 44 0.88 6.97 -0.38
C HIS A 44 2.26 6.33 -0.61
N ILE A 45 2.35 4.99 -0.55
CA ILE A 45 3.59 4.26 -0.84
C ILE A 45 4.07 4.54 -2.27
N TYR A 46 3.20 4.35 -3.27
CA TYR A 46 3.58 4.46 -4.67
C TYR A 46 3.90 5.90 -5.09
N SER A 47 3.06 6.87 -4.68
CA SER A 47 3.20 8.28 -5.08
C SER A 47 4.45 8.95 -4.51
N LEU A 48 4.95 8.47 -3.36
CA LEU A 48 6.21 8.93 -2.76
C LEU A 48 7.43 8.11 -3.19
N THR A 49 7.25 7.09 -4.03
CA THR A 49 8.38 6.29 -4.51
C THR A 49 9.10 7.02 -5.65
N ASP A 50 10.41 7.18 -5.47
CA ASP A 50 11.38 7.58 -6.48
C ASP A 50 11.91 6.32 -7.18
N PHE A 51 11.25 5.93 -8.27
CA PHE A 51 11.49 4.69 -9.01
C PHE A 51 12.81 4.69 -9.77
N ASP A 52 13.20 5.84 -10.35
CA ASP A 52 14.44 5.96 -11.12
C ASP A 52 15.67 6.36 -10.28
N GLU A 53 15.45 6.67 -9.01
CA GLU A 53 16.46 7.02 -8.01
C GLU A 53 17.15 8.38 -8.30
N ASP A 54 16.43 9.34 -8.89
CA ASP A 54 16.93 10.68 -9.21
C ASP A 54 16.87 11.68 -8.04
N GLY A 55 16.27 11.27 -6.91
CA GLY A 55 16.11 12.07 -5.70
C GLY A 55 14.73 12.74 -5.56
N GLN A 56 13.83 12.55 -6.51
CA GLN A 56 12.45 13.05 -6.47
C GLN A 56 11.45 11.91 -6.72
N ALA A 57 10.28 12.00 -6.11
CA ALA A 57 9.23 11.00 -6.35
C ALA A 57 8.61 11.19 -7.74
N ASP A 58 8.45 10.10 -8.50
CA ASP A 58 7.85 10.13 -9.84
C ASP A 58 6.35 10.46 -9.84
N SER A 59 5.73 10.59 -8.66
CA SER A 59 4.30 10.88 -8.49
C SER A 59 3.38 9.87 -9.20
N ILE A 60 3.78 8.60 -9.21
CA ILE A 60 2.96 7.50 -9.74
C ILE A 60 2.09 6.95 -8.62
N GLY A 61 0.77 7.10 -8.73
CA GLY A 61 -0.18 6.66 -7.72
C GLY A 61 -1.05 5.49 -8.14
N VAL A 62 -1.84 4.99 -7.19
CA VAL A 62 -2.87 3.98 -7.40
C VAL A 62 -4.18 4.57 -6.92
N SER A 63 -5.20 4.57 -7.78
CA SER A 63 -6.52 5.14 -7.43
C SER A 63 -7.62 4.11 -7.65
N LEU A 64 -8.73 4.27 -6.95
CA LEU A 64 -9.89 3.40 -7.04
C LEU A 64 -10.87 3.93 -8.09
N VAL A 65 -11.16 3.13 -9.12
CA VAL A 65 -12.18 3.49 -10.14
C VAL A 65 -13.54 2.85 -9.86
N GLY A 66 -13.57 1.73 -9.14
CA GLY A 66 -14.82 1.07 -8.81
C GLY A 66 -14.64 -0.15 -7.93
N VAL A 67 -15.69 -0.46 -7.18
CA VAL A 67 -15.79 -1.65 -6.33
C VAL A 67 -17.02 -2.44 -6.73
N THR A 68 -16.83 -3.73 -7.03
CA THR A 68 -17.90 -4.69 -7.23
C THR A 68 -17.97 -5.60 -6.00
N ILE A 69 -19.12 -5.60 -5.32
CA ILE A 69 -19.38 -6.52 -4.20
C ILE A 69 -20.32 -7.62 -4.70
N VAL A 70 -19.78 -8.83 -4.82
CA VAL A 70 -20.53 -10.04 -5.19
C VAL A 70 -21.25 -10.55 -3.95
N THR A 71 -22.58 -10.61 -3.98
CA THR A 71 -23.39 -11.08 -2.84
C THR A 71 -23.44 -12.61 -2.74
N ASP A 72 -23.81 -13.15 -1.58
CA ASP A 72 -23.94 -14.61 -1.36
C ASP A 72 -24.84 -15.27 -2.40
N ARG A 73 -25.95 -14.62 -2.74
CA ARG A 73 -26.87 -15.08 -3.79
C ARG A 73 -26.18 -15.21 -5.15
N GLN A 74 -25.42 -14.19 -5.56
CA GLN A 74 -24.68 -14.18 -6.83
C GLN A 74 -23.50 -15.16 -6.83
N SER A 75 -22.89 -15.40 -5.66
CA SER A 75 -21.77 -16.33 -5.52
C SER A 75 -22.14 -17.81 -5.72
N ARG A 76 -23.45 -18.12 -5.64
CA ARG A 76 -24.04 -19.45 -5.81
C ARG A 76 -24.62 -19.67 -7.21
N GLU A 77 -24.54 -18.69 -8.10
CA GLU A 77 -24.99 -18.84 -9.49
C GLU A 77 -23.95 -19.65 -10.29
N ASP A 78 -24.42 -20.60 -11.13
CA ASP A 78 -23.55 -21.52 -11.90
C ASP A 78 -22.60 -20.81 -12.87
N ASN A 79 -22.88 -19.55 -13.20
CA ASN A 79 -22.07 -18.71 -14.09
C ASN A 79 -20.97 -17.91 -13.36
N TYR A 80 -20.92 -17.93 -12.01
CA TYR A 80 -19.90 -17.22 -11.26
C TYR A 80 -18.58 -17.98 -11.33
N ALA A 81 -17.61 -17.45 -12.07
CA ALA A 81 -16.33 -18.14 -12.33
C ALA A 81 -15.52 -18.42 -11.04
N LEU A 82 -15.79 -17.70 -9.94
CA LEU A 82 -15.08 -17.87 -8.66
C LEU A 82 -15.91 -18.66 -7.62
N SER A 83 -16.98 -19.32 -8.06
CA SER A 83 -17.78 -20.21 -7.24
C SER A 83 -16.99 -21.46 -6.82
N GLY A 84 -17.47 -22.13 -5.77
CA GLY A 84 -16.87 -23.35 -5.23
C GLY A 84 -15.75 -23.14 -4.21
N ASN A 85 -15.22 -24.24 -3.68
CA ASN A 85 -14.15 -24.26 -2.67
C ASN A 85 -12.77 -24.23 -3.33
N LEU A 86 -12.38 -23.07 -3.86
CA LEU A 86 -11.06 -22.83 -4.43
C LEU A 86 -10.04 -22.57 -3.33
N GLU A 87 -9.24 -23.58 -2.99
CA GLU A 87 -8.17 -23.46 -1.98
C GLU A 87 -6.85 -22.95 -2.56
N MET A 88 -6.62 -23.12 -3.87
CA MET A 88 -5.38 -22.72 -4.53
C MET A 88 -5.45 -21.27 -5.03
N ALA A 89 -4.49 -20.44 -4.62
CA ALA A 89 -4.44 -19.04 -5.01
C ALA A 89 -4.34 -18.87 -6.53
N GLU A 90 -3.49 -19.67 -7.18
CA GLU A 90 -3.26 -19.58 -8.63
C GLU A 90 -4.48 -20.01 -9.46
N GLU A 91 -5.26 -20.98 -8.97
CA GLU A 91 -6.51 -21.37 -9.62
C GLU A 91 -7.50 -20.21 -9.54
N TYR A 92 -7.65 -19.60 -8.36
CA TYR A 92 -8.51 -18.44 -8.17
C TYR A 92 -8.09 -17.28 -9.09
N LEU A 93 -6.79 -16.95 -9.13
CA LEU A 93 -6.23 -15.92 -10.02
C LEU A 93 -6.53 -16.22 -11.50
N THR A 94 -6.38 -17.49 -11.91
CA THR A 94 -6.65 -17.90 -13.29
C THR A 94 -8.12 -17.73 -13.65
N ARG A 95 -9.04 -18.10 -12.75
CA ARG A 95 -10.47 -17.89 -12.97
C ARG A 95 -10.85 -16.40 -12.93
N PHE A 96 -10.22 -15.62 -12.06
CA PHE A 96 -10.42 -14.17 -11.98
C PHE A 96 -9.97 -13.46 -13.25
N SER A 97 -8.89 -13.95 -13.90
CA SER A 97 -8.41 -13.41 -15.18
C SER A 97 -9.39 -13.56 -16.36
N LEU A 98 -10.49 -14.31 -16.20
CA LEU A 98 -11.53 -14.49 -17.22
C LEU A 98 -12.49 -13.30 -17.30
N TYR A 99 -12.60 -12.49 -16.24
CA TYR A 99 -13.42 -11.28 -16.27
C TYR A 99 -12.75 -10.17 -17.07
N ASN A 100 -13.55 -9.26 -17.64
CA ASN A 100 -13.04 -8.16 -18.44
C ASN A 100 -12.50 -7.02 -17.57
N PHE A 101 -11.18 -6.83 -17.63
CA PHE A 101 -10.47 -5.74 -16.94
C PHE A 101 -9.68 -4.85 -17.91
N SER A 102 -10.14 -4.73 -19.16
CA SER A 102 -9.51 -3.90 -20.19
C SER A 102 -9.48 -2.40 -19.88
N ASN A 103 -10.38 -1.92 -19.01
CA ASN A 103 -10.56 -0.52 -18.68
C ASN A 103 -9.82 -0.05 -17.42
N VAL A 104 -9.13 -0.97 -16.73
CA VAL A 104 -8.37 -0.67 -15.51
C VAL A 104 -6.90 -1.02 -15.69
N CYS A 105 -6.03 -0.30 -14.99
CA CYS A 105 -4.61 -0.58 -14.96
C CYS A 105 -4.32 -1.89 -14.21
N ALA A 106 -5.03 -2.14 -13.11
CA ALA A 106 -4.97 -3.37 -12.32
C ALA A 106 -6.37 -3.73 -11.77
N ALA A 107 -6.65 -5.01 -11.58
CA ALA A 107 -7.87 -5.49 -10.93
C ALA A 107 -7.52 -6.38 -9.73
N ILE A 108 -8.18 -6.14 -8.61
CA ILE A 108 -7.83 -6.69 -7.29
C ILE A 108 -9.02 -7.47 -6.75
N ALA A 109 -8.85 -8.78 -6.58
CA ALA A 109 -9.82 -9.59 -5.85
C ALA A 109 -9.46 -9.64 -4.36
N LEU A 110 -10.38 -9.22 -3.49
CA LEU A 110 -10.26 -9.36 -2.04
C LEU A 110 -11.14 -10.51 -1.56
N THR A 111 -10.52 -11.44 -0.83
CA THR A 111 -11.18 -12.65 -0.33
C THR A 111 -10.90 -12.83 1.16
N ASN A 112 -11.50 -13.85 1.77
CA ASN A 112 -11.23 -14.28 3.15
C ASN A 112 -10.94 -15.79 3.19
N ARG A 113 -10.34 -16.28 2.10
CA ARG A 113 -10.05 -17.70 1.88
C ARG A 113 -8.61 -18.01 2.31
N PRO A 114 -8.38 -19.08 3.08
CA PRO A 114 -7.03 -19.46 3.51
C PRO A 114 -6.28 -20.15 2.35
N PHE A 115 -5.83 -19.36 1.39
CA PHE A 115 -5.23 -19.87 0.17
C PHE A 115 -3.93 -20.63 0.42
N LYS A 116 -3.67 -21.59 -0.47
CA LYS A 116 -2.44 -22.37 -0.56
C LYS A 116 -1.73 -22.15 -1.90
N ASP A 117 -0.41 -22.29 -1.90
CA ASP A 117 0.38 -22.49 -3.12
C ASP A 117 0.31 -23.95 -3.61
N ARG A 118 1.02 -24.26 -4.70
CA ARG A 118 1.04 -25.61 -5.31
C ARG A 118 1.65 -26.70 -4.42
N VAL A 119 2.47 -26.32 -3.44
CA VAL A 119 3.14 -27.26 -2.52
C VAL A 119 2.45 -27.31 -1.15
N GLY A 120 1.35 -26.55 -0.97
CA GLY A 120 0.49 -26.58 0.21
C GLY A 120 0.80 -25.51 1.27
N ASN A 121 1.78 -24.62 1.05
CA ASN A 121 2.06 -23.52 1.97
C ASN A 121 0.99 -22.45 1.89
N ARG A 122 0.72 -21.77 3.01
CA ARG A 122 -0.23 -20.66 3.02
C ARG A 122 0.35 -19.43 2.35
N VAL A 123 -0.47 -18.74 1.55
CA VAL A 123 -0.10 -17.50 0.85
C VAL A 123 -1.14 -16.40 1.10
N ASN A 124 -0.68 -15.15 1.20
CA ASN A 124 -1.54 -14.00 1.43
C ASN A 124 -2.05 -13.37 0.12
N GLY A 125 -1.33 -13.58 -0.98
CA GLY A 125 -1.67 -13.02 -2.28
C GLY A 125 -0.98 -13.76 -3.43
N VAL A 126 -1.42 -13.44 -4.64
CA VAL A 126 -0.79 -13.89 -5.88
C VAL A 126 -1.15 -12.94 -7.03
N THR A 127 -0.22 -12.74 -7.96
CA THR A 127 -0.46 -11.98 -9.20
C THR A 127 0.32 -12.54 -10.39
N TYR A 128 0.04 -12.01 -11.58
CA TYR A 128 0.86 -12.17 -12.76
C TYR A 128 1.94 -11.08 -12.83
N ARG A 129 3.15 -11.45 -12.40
CA ARG A 129 4.34 -10.59 -12.51
C ARG A 129 4.72 -10.32 -13.98
N VAL A 130 5.12 -9.09 -14.27
CA VAL A 130 5.71 -8.73 -15.58
C VAL A 130 7.24 -8.84 -15.52
N ASP A 131 7.85 -9.31 -16.60
CA ASP A 131 9.31 -9.33 -16.79
C ASP A 131 9.64 -8.55 -18.08
N PRO A 132 10.32 -7.39 -17.99
CA PRO A 132 10.62 -6.57 -19.16
C PRO A 132 11.53 -7.27 -20.18
N ASN A 133 12.27 -8.32 -19.79
CA ASN A 133 13.11 -9.08 -20.70
C ASN A 133 12.35 -10.18 -21.46
N ASN A 134 11.09 -10.44 -21.10
CA ASN A 134 10.28 -11.47 -21.73
C ASN A 134 9.59 -10.92 -22.98
N LYS A 135 9.73 -11.58 -24.13
CA LYS A 135 9.05 -11.19 -25.39
C LYS A 135 7.51 -11.11 -25.29
N TYR A 136 6.92 -11.79 -24.30
CA TYR A 136 5.49 -11.78 -24.01
C TYR A 136 5.09 -10.81 -22.90
N PHE A 137 5.98 -9.92 -22.45
CA PHE A 137 5.72 -9.01 -21.34
C PHE A 137 4.40 -8.24 -21.50
N LYS A 138 3.98 -7.90 -22.73
CA LYS A 138 2.69 -7.27 -23.10
C LYS A 138 1.42 -7.92 -22.62
N PHE A 139 1.49 -9.15 -22.15
CA PHE A 139 0.35 -9.88 -21.65
C PHE A 139 0.36 -10.05 -20.13
N TYR A 140 1.18 -9.33 -19.36
CA TYR A 140 1.35 -9.50 -17.92
C TYR A 140 1.51 -8.15 -17.20
N GLY A 141 1.17 -8.11 -15.91
CA GLY A 141 1.33 -6.96 -15.02
C GLY A 141 0.37 -5.81 -15.30
N ILE A 142 0.76 -4.60 -14.89
CA ILE A 142 -0.02 -3.39 -15.19
C ILE A 142 -0.15 -3.19 -16.70
N CYS A 143 -1.26 -2.60 -17.14
CA CYS A 143 -1.58 -2.34 -18.55
C CYS A 143 -1.47 -3.58 -19.46
N ALA A 144 -1.69 -4.79 -18.93
CA ALA A 144 -1.63 -6.01 -19.73
C ALA A 144 -2.69 -6.02 -20.85
N LYS A 145 -2.25 -6.32 -22.09
CA LYS A 145 -3.14 -6.55 -23.22
C LYS A 145 -3.84 -7.90 -23.09
N PRO A 146 -5.09 -8.04 -23.58
CA PRO A 146 -5.80 -9.31 -23.50
C PRO A 146 -5.08 -10.40 -24.29
N PHE A 147 -4.93 -11.58 -23.69
CA PHE A 147 -4.44 -12.76 -24.37
C PHE A 147 -5.60 -13.51 -25.03
N GLN A 148 -5.61 -13.66 -26.35
CA GLN A 148 -6.80 -14.08 -27.12
C GLN A 148 -6.85 -15.56 -27.53
N TYR A 149 -5.88 -16.39 -27.15
CA TYR A 149 -5.74 -17.75 -27.72
C TYR A 149 -6.88 -18.73 -27.38
N LEU A 150 -7.53 -18.59 -26.20
CA LEU A 150 -8.62 -19.47 -25.72
C LEU A 150 -9.77 -18.65 -25.12
N GLY A 151 -10.04 -17.47 -25.70
CA GLY A 151 -10.88 -16.43 -25.10
C GLY A 151 -10.03 -15.37 -24.37
N PRO A 152 -10.56 -14.14 -24.19
CA PRO A 152 -9.80 -13.03 -23.64
C PRO A 152 -9.45 -13.29 -22.18
N ARG A 153 -8.16 -13.34 -21.87
CA ARG A 153 -7.65 -13.36 -20.49
C ARG A 153 -6.91 -12.08 -20.16
N TYR A 154 -7.21 -11.54 -19.00
CA TYR A 154 -6.69 -10.28 -18.49
C TYR A 154 -5.74 -10.57 -17.32
N LYS A 155 -4.44 -10.47 -17.58
CA LYS A 155 -3.40 -10.74 -16.56
C LYS A 155 -2.90 -9.47 -15.85
N ASN A 156 -3.68 -8.41 -15.91
CA ASN A 156 -3.59 -7.25 -15.02
C ASN A 156 -4.40 -7.48 -13.75
N VAL A 157 -4.36 -8.69 -13.20
CA VAL A 157 -5.14 -9.10 -12.03
C VAL A 157 -4.24 -9.56 -10.89
N LEU A 158 -4.67 -9.30 -9.66
CA LEU A 158 -4.09 -9.86 -8.45
C LEU A 158 -5.20 -10.31 -7.50
N VAL A 159 -4.88 -11.27 -6.64
CA VAL A 159 -5.78 -11.81 -5.62
C VAL A 159 -5.09 -11.70 -4.27
N THR A 160 -5.81 -11.22 -3.26
CA THR A 160 -5.35 -11.25 -1.87
C THR A 160 -6.41 -11.84 -0.94
N THR A 161 -5.96 -12.27 0.24
CA THR A 161 -6.84 -12.79 1.28
C THR A 161 -6.70 -12.04 2.59
N ALA A 162 -7.81 -11.89 3.31
CA ALA A 162 -7.85 -11.43 4.68
C ALA A 162 -7.64 -12.54 5.71
N LYS A 163 -7.47 -13.79 5.28
CA LYS A 163 -7.31 -14.94 6.16
C LYS A 163 -6.15 -15.84 5.74
N ASN A 164 -5.26 -16.07 6.68
CA ASN A 164 -4.24 -17.10 6.62
C ASN A 164 -4.51 -18.10 7.77
N THR A 165 -3.52 -18.45 8.59
CA THR A 165 -3.68 -19.19 9.85
C THR A 165 -4.53 -18.40 10.84
N LYS A 166 -4.47 -17.07 10.76
CA LYS A 166 -5.28 -16.09 11.48
C LYS A 166 -5.88 -15.08 10.51
N SER A 167 -6.85 -14.29 10.96
CA SER A 167 -7.28 -13.10 10.24
C SER A 167 -6.15 -12.07 10.18
N LEU A 168 -5.93 -11.50 9.00
CA LEU A 168 -4.94 -10.46 8.76
C LEU A 168 -5.52 -9.09 9.10
N LYS A 169 -4.72 -8.24 9.75
CA LYS A 169 -5.05 -6.84 10.03
C LYS A 169 -5.05 -6.02 8.73
N ARG A 170 -5.71 -4.87 8.71
CA ARG A 170 -5.70 -3.95 7.56
C ARG A 170 -4.28 -3.62 7.08
N ILE A 171 -3.36 -3.33 8.01
CA ILE A 171 -1.97 -3.00 7.66
C ILE A 171 -1.23 -4.17 6.98
N GLU A 172 -1.44 -5.41 7.44
CA GLU A 172 -0.86 -6.61 6.83
C GLU A 172 -1.44 -6.86 5.42
N ARG A 173 -2.75 -6.64 5.25
CA ARG A 173 -3.42 -6.73 3.94
C ARG A 173 -2.96 -5.63 2.98
N THR A 174 -2.79 -4.41 3.47
CA THR A 174 -2.26 -3.27 2.70
C THR A 174 -0.87 -3.57 2.18
N ALA A 175 0.03 -4.05 3.05
CA ALA A 175 1.37 -4.46 2.67
C ALA A 175 1.36 -5.59 1.63
N THR A 176 0.44 -6.56 1.78
CA THR A 176 0.25 -7.64 0.80
C THR A 176 -0.19 -7.09 -0.57
N ILE A 177 -1.18 -6.19 -0.62
CA ILE A 177 -1.61 -5.60 -1.90
C ILE A 177 -0.49 -4.78 -2.53
N ALA A 178 0.25 -3.99 -1.74
CA ALA A 178 1.40 -3.22 -2.23
C ALA A 178 2.49 -4.13 -2.83
N HIS A 179 2.74 -5.29 -2.20
CA HIS A 179 3.65 -6.34 -2.67
C HIS A 179 3.19 -6.96 -4.00
N GLU A 180 1.93 -7.40 -4.08
CA GLU A 180 1.40 -7.98 -5.33
C GLU A 180 1.37 -6.96 -6.46
N LEU A 181 1.02 -5.69 -6.17
CA LEU A 181 1.18 -4.62 -7.16
C LEU A 181 2.64 -4.43 -7.55
N GLY A 182 3.59 -4.59 -6.64
CA GLY A 182 5.02 -4.48 -6.93
C GLY A 182 5.46 -5.49 -8.00
N HIS A 183 4.95 -6.72 -7.92
CA HIS A 183 5.11 -7.72 -8.97
C HIS A 183 4.45 -7.31 -10.31
N MET A 184 3.27 -6.70 -10.28
CA MET A 184 2.62 -6.19 -11.50
C MET A 184 3.40 -5.05 -12.16
N PHE A 185 4.14 -4.26 -11.38
CA PHE A 185 5.08 -3.25 -11.86
C PHE A 185 6.44 -3.84 -12.21
N GLY A 186 6.69 -5.13 -11.96
CA GLY A 186 7.87 -5.87 -12.43
C GLY A 186 8.95 -6.15 -11.40
N ALA A 187 8.73 -5.81 -10.13
CA ALA A 187 9.64 -6.20 -9.06
C ALA A 187 9.67 -7.73 -8.89
N TYR A 188 10.85 -8.24 -8.56
CA TYR A 188 11.03 -9.61 -8.05
C TYR A 188 11.02 -9.54 -6.53
N HIS A 189 11.04 -10.70 -5.88
CA HIS A 189 11.38 -10.67 -4.46
C HIS A 189 12.80 -10.13 -4.26
N ASP A 190 12.98 -9.36 -3.20
CA ASP A 190 14.30 -8.93 -2.75
C ASP A 190 15.13 -10.14 -2.33
N ASP A 191 16.38 -10.21 -2.81
CA ASP A 191 17.30 -11.30 -2.46
C ASP A 191 17.68 -11.16 -0.97
N PRO A 192 17.39 -12.17 -0.12
CA PRO A 192 17.75 -12.13 1.29
C PRO A 192 19.26 -12.03 1.55
N MET A 193 20.09 -12.34 0.55
CA MET A 193 21.56 -12.27 0.64
C MET A 193 22.13 -10.93 0.15
N ASP A 194 21.30 -10.07 -0.49
CA ASP A 194 21.73 -8.76 -0.98
C ASP A 194 21.45 -7.68 0.08
N PRO A 195 22.48 -7.16 0.79
CA PRO A 195 22.28 -6.16 1.84
C PRO A 195 21.74 -4.82 1.31
N LEU A 196 21.86 -4.55 0.00
CA LEU A 196 21.26 -3.37 -0.61
C LEU A 196 19.72 -3.44 -0.57
N CYS A 197 19.18 -4.66 -0.72
CA CYS A 197 17.77 -4.87 -1.01
C CYS A 197 17.03 -5.67 0.05
N SER A 198 17.77 -6.35 0.90
CA SER A 198 17.31 -6.95 2.14
C SER A 198 18.32 -6.58 3.24
N PRO A 199 18.32 -5.32 3.70
CA PRO A 199 19.15 -4.91 4.83
C PRO A 199 18.74 -5.68 6.09
N ASP A 200 19.48 -5.47 7.18
CA ASP A 200 19.23 -6.13 8.44
C ASP A 200 17.78 -5.96 8.97
N THR A 201 17.42 -6.78 9.96
CA THR A 201 16.05 -6.82 10.50
C THR A 201 15.67 -5.59 11.33
N VAL A 202 16.59 -4.67 11.60
CA VAL A 202 16.39 -3.56 12.54
C VAL A 202 15.33 -2.58 12.04
N ASN A 203 15.41 -2.19 10.78
CA ASN A 203 14.42 -1.31 10.13
C ASN A 203 13.30 -2.09 9.45
N GLY A 204 13.32 -3.42 9.59
CA GLY A 204 12.46 -4.36 8.87
C GLY A 204 12.84 -4.53 7.42
N PHE A 205 12.21 -5.52 6.78
CA PHE A 205 12.39 -5.77 5.37
C PHE A 205 11.55 -4.82 4.49
N TYR A 206 11.97 -4.62 3.25
CA TYR A 206 11.21 -3.87 2.26
C TYR A 206 9.95 -4.62 1.79
N ILE A 207 9.07 -3.92 1.07
CA ILE A 207 7.78 -4.44 0.58
C ILE A 207 7.94 -5.76 -0.19
N MET A 208 9.00 -5.90 -1.00
CA MET A 208 9.19 -7.06 -1.88
C MET A 208 9.97 -8.21 -1.23
N HIS A 209 10.11 -8.22 0.09
CA HIS A 209 10.74 -9.35 0.77
C HIS A 209 9.98 -10.67 0.54
N THR A 210 10.71 -11.78 0.46
CA THR A 210 10.17 -13.14 0.19
C THR A 210 9.17 -13.64 1.23
N HIS A 211 9.24 -13.11 2.46
CA HIS A 211 8.36 -13.46 3.56
C HIS A 211 7.46 -12.28 3.92
N ALA A 212 6.24 -12.59 4.37
CA ALA A 212 5.26 -11.60 4.79
C ALA A 212 5.82 -10.64 5.85
N ILE A 213 5.63 -9.35 5.61
CA ILE A 213 5.95 -8.26 6.53
C ILE A 213 4.72 -7.86 7.33
N ASN A 214 4.93 -7.36 8.55
CA ASN A 214 3.83 -6.98 9.44
C ASN A 214 3.32 -5.54 9.19
N GLY A 215 4.06 -4.73 8.42
CA GLY A 215 3.68 -3.39 8.00
C GLY A 215 4.08 -2.27 8.96
N TYR A 216 4.68 -2.58 10.12
CA TYR A 216 4.92 -1.58 11.17
C TYR A 216 6.33 -0.96 11.14
N LEU A 217 7.30 -1.63 10.52
CA LEU A 217 8.70 -1.19 10.52
C LEU A 217 8.97 -0.18 9.40
N PHE A 218 10.03 0.61 9.56
CA PHE A 218 10.36 1.74 8.68
C PHE A 218 10.51 1.38 7.20
N ASN A 219 10.99 0.18 6.88
CA ASN A 219 11.13 -0.27 5.50
C ASN A 219 9.87 -0.97 4.97
N ASN A 220 8.92 -1.34 5.83
CA ASN A 220 7.74 -2.12 5.43
C ASN A 220 6.76 -1.34 4.52
N ASN A 221 6.94 -0.03 4.39
CA ASN A 221 6.19 0.83 3.49
C ASN A 221 7.07 1.41 2.36
N LYS A 222 8.22 0.79 2.07
CA LYS A 222 9.16 1.23 1.04
C LYS A 222 9.55 0.10 0.11
N PHE A 223 9.80 0.45 -1.15
CA PHE A 223 10.47 -0.43 -2.09
C PHE A 223 11.98 -0.32 -1.91
N SER A 224 12.66 -1.47 -2.01
CA SER A 224 14.12 -1.52 -2.00
C SER A 224 14.71 -0.88 -3.28
N PRO A 225 15.99 -0.48 -3.29
CA PRO A 225 16.66 -0.03 -4.51
C PRO A 225 16.57 -1.04 -5.67
N CYS A 226 16.66 -2.36 -5.39
CA CYS A 226 16.50 -3.39 -6.42
C CYS A 226 15.11 -3.38 -7.04
N SER A 227 14.08 -3.28 -6.19
CA SER A 227 12.69 -3.24 -6.61
C SER A 227 12.41 -2.02 -7.47
N LYS A 228 12.83 -0.82 -7.02
CA LYS A 228 12.67 0.45 -7.74
C LYS A 228 13.27 0.39 -9.15
N ARG A 229 14.54 -0.05 -9.27
CA ARG A 229 15.21 -0.21 -10.58
C ARG A 229 14.50 -1.17 -11.54
N ARG A 230 13.87 -2.23 -11.02
CA ARG A 230 13.10 -3.18 -11.84
C ARG A 230 11.78 -2.57 -12.29
N MET A 231 11.08 -1.89 -11.37
CA MET A 231 9.82 -1.23 -11.65
C MET A 231 9.99 -0.07 -12.63
N SER A 232 11.03 0.76 -12.49
CA SER A 232 11.36 1.85 -13.41
C SER A 232 11.52 1.37 -14.85
N LYS A 233 12.21 0.23 -15.08
CA LYS A 233 12.34 -0.36 -16.42
C LYS A 233 11.00 -0.71 -17.05
N VAL A 234 10.06 -1.22 -16.26
CA VAL A 234 8.72 -1.54 -16.75
C VAL A 234 7.94 -0.28 -17.03
N LEU A 235 7.99 0.73 -16.15
CA LEU A 235 7.29 2.00 -16.33
C LEU A 235 7.74 2.76 -17.59
N GLN A 236 9.03 2.69 -17.92
CA GLN A 236 9.59 3.23 -19.17
C GLN A 236 9.07 2.49 -20.41
N LEU A 237 8.84 1.18 -20.31
CA LEU A 237 8.36 0.35 -21.42
C LEU A 237 6.82 0.28 -21.52
N ARG A 238 6.13 0.50 -20.39
CA ARG A 238 4.70 0.31 -20.22
C ARG A 238 4.14 1.19 -19.12
N SER A 239 3.52 2.26 -19.57
CA SER A 239 2.72 3.19 -18.76
C SER A 239 1.49 3.68 -19.55
N ASP A 240 1.14 3.02 -20.66
CA ASP A 240 0.12 3.45 -21.62
C ASP A 240 -1.31 3.45 -21.07
N CYS A 241 -1.57 2.72 -19.99
CA CYS A 241 -2.85 2.76 -19.29
C CYS A 241 -2.89 3.70 -18.08
N LEU A 242 -1.74 4.26 -17.67
CA LEU A 242 -1.68 5.26 -16.61
C LEU A 242 -2.25 6.56 -17.17
N LYS A 243 -3.06 7.25 -16.36
CA LYS A 243 -3.65 8.52 -16.78
C LYS A 243 -3.02 9.66 -16.00
N GLU A 244 -2.81 10.78 -16.68
CA GLU A 244 -2.52 12.04 -16.01
C GLU A 244 -3.76 12.45 -15.21
N GLU A 245 -3.59 12.58 -13.91
CA GLU A 245 -4.63 13.10 -13.03
C GLU A 245 -4.19 14.48 -12.54
N LYS A 246 -5.08 15.47 -12.70
CA LYS A 246 -4.93 16.76 -12.01
C LYS A 246 -5.26 16.55 -10.54
N THR A 247 -4.73 17.39 -9.66
CA THR A 247 -5.09 17.35 -8.24
C THR A 247 -6.61 17.52 -8.09
N VAL A 248 -7.28 16.53 -7.50
CA VAL A 248 -8.75 16.50 -7.34
C VAL A 248 -9.08 16.15 -5.89
N CYS A 249 -9.54 17.17 -5.17
CA CYS A 249 -10.13 17.00 -3.87
C CYS A 249 -11.37 16.10 -3.93
N GLY A 250 -11.41 15.07 -3.09
CA GLY A 250 -12.53 14.13 -2.94
C GLY A 250 -12.23 12.72 -3.44
N ASN A 251 -11.02 12.45 -3.92
CA ASN A 251 -10.58 11.12 -4.33
C ASN A 251 -9.98 10.32 -3.15
N GLY A 252 -9.91 10.93 -1.97
CA GLY A 252 -9.36 10.35 -0.76
C GLY A 252 -7.84 10.34 -0.74
N ILE A 253 -7.15 11.13 -1.57
CA ILE A 253 -5.69 11.24 -1.62
C ILE A 253 -5.32 12.68 -1.29
N VAL A 254 -4.41 12.89 -0.34
CA VAL A 254 -3.93 14.25 -0.05
C VAL A 254 -2.91 14.66 -1.09
N GLU A 255 -3.28 15.62 -1.92
CA GLU A 255 -2.45 16.13 -3.01
C GLU A 255 -1.83 17.49 -2.69
N GLU A 256 -1.01 18.02 -3.61
CA GLU A 256 -0.42 19.35 -3.45
C GLU A 256 -1.54 20.41 -3.32
N GLY A 257 -1.44 21.22 -2.27
CA GLY A 257 -2.47 22.21 -1.95
C GLY A 257 -3.63 21.64 -1.12
N GLU A 258 -3.63 20.38 -0.74
CA GLU A 258 -4.62 19.80 0.18
C GLU A 258 -4.00 19.52 1.55
N GLU A 259 -4.79 19.66 2.61
CA GLU A 259 -4.36 19.27 3.95
C GLU A 259 -4.90 17.91 4.35
N CYS A 260 -6.01 17.47 3.77
CA CYS A 260 -6.66 16.21 4.04
C CYS A 260 -7.60 15.88 2.86
N ASP A 261 -7.98 14.62 2.68
CA ASP A 261 -9.04 14.27 1.74
C ASP A 261 -9.85 13.11 2.30
N CYS A 262 -11.09 13.40 2.66
CA CYS A 262 -12.05 12.47 3.25
C CYS A 262 -13.16 12.06 2.28
N GLY A 263 -13.10 12.50 1.01
CA GLY A 263 -14.18 12.30 0.04
C GLY A 263 -15.33 13.30 0.18
N THR A 264 -16.54 12.86 -0.17
CA THR A 264 -17.75 13.71 -0.22
C THR A 264 -18.41 13.87 1.15
N VAL A 265 -19.37 14.80 1.26
CA VAL A 265 -20.13 15.09 2.49
C VAL A 265 -20.71 13.82 3.12
N ASP A 266 -21.21 12.88 2.30
CA ASP A 266 -21.85 11.65 2.76
C ASP A 266 -20.88 10.68 3.46
N THR A 267 -19.60 10.66 3.05
CA THR A 267 -18.60 9.70 3.57
C THR A 267 -17.60 10.33 4.52
N CYS A 268 -17.37 11.64 4.39
CA CYS A 268 -16.26 12.34 5.00
C CYS A 268 -16.26 12.24 6.53
N ASP A 269 -17.39 12.46 7.21
CA ASP A 269 -17.43 12.43 8.67
C ASP A 269 -17.13 11.04 9.25
N THR A 270 -17.39 9.97 8.49
CA THR A 270 -17.07 8.59 8.89
C THR A 270 -15.59 8.28 8.68
N ILE A 271 -15.00 8.81 7.61
CA ILE A 271 -13.59 8.60 7.26
C ILE A 271 -12.69 9.47 8.13
N ASP A 272 -12.96 10.77 8.14
CA ASP A 272 -12.21 11.78 8.88
C ASP A 272 -13.07 13.04 9.09
N LYS A 273 -13.81 13.09 10.20
CA LYS A 273 -14.58 14.28 10.63
C LYS A 273 -13.74 15.55 10.76
N CYS A 274 -12.41 15.43 10.87
CA CYS A 274 -11.52 16.57 10.99
C CYS A 274 -11.27 17.29 9.66
N CYS A 275 -11.63 16.63 8.55
CA CYS A 275 -11.45 17.12 7.20
C CYS A 275 -12.71 17.79 6.64
N THR A 276 -12.52 18.77 5.76
CA THR A 276 -13.60 19.42 5.03
C THR A 276 -13.89 18.62 3.74
N PRO A 277 -15.14 18.17 3.52
CA PRO A 277 -15.52 17.37 2.35
C PRO A 277 -15.28 18.09 1.01
N SER A 278 -15.17 17.31 -0.06
CA SER A 278 -14.85 17.84 -1.39
C SER A 278 -15.97 18.64 -2.07
N ASP A 279 -17.21 18.29 -1.79
CA ASP A 279 -18.43 18.82 -2.40
C ASP A 279 -19.17 19.80 -1.47
N VAL A 280 -18.46 20.42 -0.52
CA VAL A 280 -19.03 21.50 0.28
C VAL A 280 -19.35 22.72 -0.61
N PRO A 281 -20.44 23.47 -0.32
CA PRO A 281 -20.77 24.68 -1.07
C PRO A 281 -19.62 25.69 -1.07
N LEU A 282 -19.45 26.46 -2.16
CA LEU A 282 -18.43 27.52 -2.25
C LEU A 282 -18.55 28.59 -1.17
N THR A 283 -19.70 28.69 -0.50
CA THR A 283 -19.95 29.60 0.62
C THR A 283 -19.49 29.04 1.97
N SER A 284 -18.89 27.86 2.00
CA SER A 284 -18.40 27.22 3.22
C SER A 284 -17.23 27.99 3.82
N LEU A 285 -17.13 27.98 5.14
CA LEU A 285 -16.08 28.70 5.87
C LEU A 285 -14.69 28.09 5.69
N ASP A 286 -14.64 26.78 5.54
CA ASP A 286 -13.41 26.02 5.29
C ASP A 286 -13.35 25.59 3.83
N ARG A 287 -12.13 25.55 3.28
CA ARG A 287 -11.88 25.12 1.90
C ARG A 287 -12.06 23.60 1.78
N PRO A 288 -12.58 23.07 0.65
CA PRO A 288 -12.56 21.63 0.38
C PRO A 288 -11.16 21.04 0.59
N CYS A 289 -11.08 19.83 1.16
CA CYS A 289 -9.82 19.12 1.44
C CYS A 289 -8.83 19.90 2.32
N SER A 290 -9.36 20.70 3.24
CA SER A 290 -8.60 21.37 4.29
C SER A 290 -9.10 20.99 5.69
N ILE A 291 -8.28 21.22 6.71
CA ILE A 291 -8.70 21.01 8.10
C ILE A 291 -9.93 21.87 8.36
N ARG A 292 -10.97 21.27 8.95
CA ARG A 292 -12.24 21.95 9.28
C ARG A 292 -12.04 22.91 10.47
N SER A 293 -11.30 23.99 10.24
CA SER A 293 -10.85 24.95 11.24
C SER A 293 -12.02 25.73 11.85
N SER A 294 -13.11 25.93 11.10
CA SER A 294 -14.33 26.56 11.61
C SER A 294 -14.98 25.75 12.76
N ALA A 295 -14.69 24.46 12.86
CA ALA A 295 -15.13 23.59 13.97
C ALA A 295 -14.14 23.55 15.15
N GLY A 296 -13.06 24.34 15.11
CA GLY A 296 -12.02 24.38 16.14
C GLY A 296 -11.04 23.21 16.09
N TYR A 297 -10.94 22.53 14.94
CA TYR A 297 -10.03 21.42 14.72
C TYR A 297 -8.64 21.92 14.34
N LEU A 298 -7.60 21.21 14.82
CA LEU A 298 -6.19 21.62 14.67
C LEU A 298 -5.41 20.68 13.75
N CYS A 299 -5.93 19.48 13.54
CA CYS A 299 -5.28 18.45 12.75
C CYS A 299 -6.29 17.42 12.27
N THR A 300 -5.81 16.60 11.34
CA THR A 300 -6.49 15.44 10.78
C THR A 300 -5.71 14.16 11.12
N PRO A 301 -6.36 13.10 11.62
CA PRO A 301 -5.75 11.79 11.85
C PRO A 301 -5.48 11.01 10.56
N SER A 302 -6.15 11.29 9.43
CA SER A 302 -5.90 10.60 8.15
C SER A 302 -4.52 10.89 7.57
N THR A 303 -3.87 11.97 8.02
CA THR A 303 -2.58 12.45 7.48
C THR A 303 -1.46 12.48 8.52
N GLY A 304 -1.71 12.04 9.76
CA GLY A 304 -0.72 12.15 10.81
C GLY A 304 -1.04 11.39 12.09
N THR A 305 -0.09 10.57 12.54
CA THR A 305 -0.21 9.74 13.75
C THR A 305 -0.16 10.55 15.06
N CYS A 306 0.26 11.82 15.00
CA CYS A 306 0.24 12.77 16.11
C CYS A 306 -1.05 13.58 16.24
N CYS A 307 -2.12 13.17 15.54
CA CYS A 307 -3.45 13.72 15.72
C CYS A 307 -4.38 12.74 16.45
N THR A 308 -5.21 13.25 17.35
CA THR A 308 -6.25 12.47 18.03
C THR A 308 -7.49 12.35 17.17
N LEU A 309 -8.34 11.36 17.44
CA LEU A 309 -9.67 11.23 16.82
C LEU A 309 -10.61 12.40 17.14
N ASN A 310 -10.23 13.30 18.04
CA ASN A 310 -10.95 14.54 18.34
C ASN A 310 -10.30 15.76 17.69
N CYS A 311 -9.48 15.54 16.65
CA CYS A 311 -8.90 16.58 15.80
C CYS A 311 -7.99 17.56 16.55
N LYS A 312 -7.34 17.08 17.63
CA LYS A 312 -6.34 17.83 18.42
C LYS A 312 -5.00 17.13 18.37
N TYR A 313 -3.91 17.89 18.47
CA TYR A 313 -2.58 17.33 18.58
C TYR A 313 -2.48 16.44 19.82
N LYS A 314 -1.78 15.32 19.66
CA LYS A 314 -1.35 14.50 20.79
C LYS A 314 -0.32 15.26 21.63
N PRO A 315 -0.30 15.05 22.96
CA PRO A 315 0.63 15.72 23.86
C PRO A 315 2.10 15.49 23.50
N ARG A 316 2.94 16.45 23.88
CA ARG A 316 4.39 16.36 23.69
C ARG A 316 4.94 15.13 24.41
N GLY A 317 5.79 14.37 23.73
CA GLY A 317 6.42 13.17 24.28
C GLY A 317 5.61 11.89 24.09
N GLU A 318 4.39 11.95 23.56
CA GLU A 318 3.66 10.73 23.20
C GLU A 318 4.37 10.00 22.06
N VAL A 319 4.65 8.71 22.25
CA VAL A 319 5.32 7.88 21.25
C VAL A 319 4.43 7.71 20.02
N CYS A 320 4.97 8.03 18.85
CA CYS A 320 4.22 8.06 17.60
C CYS A 320 4.81 7.20 16.48
N GLY A 321 5.96 6.57 16.74
CA GLY A 321 6.62 5.65 15.84
C GLY A 321 7.62 4.79 16.61
N TYR A 322 8.35 3.95 15.91
CA TYR A 322 9.24 2.97 16.52
C TYR A 322 10.67 3.49 16.65
N SER A 323 11.35 3.06 17.72
CA SER A 323 12.79 3.25 17.87
C SER A 323 13.55 2.37 16.89
N SER A 324 14.61 2.90 16.28
CA SER A 324 15.63 2.08 15.63
C SER A 324 16.87 2.00 16.53
N GLU A 325 17.77 1.06 16.28
CA GLU A 325 19.02 0.96 17.05
C GLU A 325 19.92 2.21 16.93
N CYS A 326 19.70 3.03 15.90
CA CYS A 326 20.47 4.25 15.64
C CYS A 326 19.66 5.54 15.79
N ARG A 327 18.41 5.48 16.28
CA ARG A 327 17.59 6.68 16.54
C ARG A 327 16.80 6.53 17.82
N LYS A 328 16.62 7.64 18.53
CA LYS A 328 15.68 7.70 19.65
C LYS A 328 14.26 7.38 19.18
N THR A 329 13.42 6.89 20.09
CA THR A 329 11.99 6.72 19.81
C THR A 329 11.37 8.06 19.38
N PRO A 330 10.73 8.13 18.20
CA PRO A 330 10.07 9.34 17.75
C PRO A 330 8.84 9.63 18.62
N THR A 331 8.67 10.90 18.98
CA THR A 331 7.59 11.37 19.84
C THR A 331 6.89 12.59 19.24
N CYS A 332 5.62 12.75 19.56
CA CYS A 332 4.85 13.92 19.16
C CYS A 332 5.41 15.18 19.79
N THR A 333 5.38 16.28 19.05
CA THR A 333 5.88 17.57 19.52
C THR A 333 4.86 18.34 20.37
N GLY A 334 3.59 17.93 20.34
CA GLY A 334 2.47 18.66 20.96
C GLY A 334 1.82 19.71 20.05
N ILE A 335 2.43 20.00 18.90
CA ILE A 335 2.03 21.13 18.03
C ILE A 335 1.99 20.75 16.54
N SER A 336 2.23 19.48 16.20
CA SER A 336 2.22 18.99 14.83
C SER A 336 1.48 17.66 14.75
N ARG A 337 0.80 17.45 13.63
CA ARG A 337 0.16 16.15 13.29
C ARG A 337 1.18 15.10 12.84
N PHE A 338 2.36 15.54 12.40
CA PHE A 338 3.40 14.66 11.89
C PHE A 338 4.25 14.10 13.03
N CYS A 339 4.53 12.80 12.94
CA CYS A 339 5.52 12.16 13.80
C CYS A 339 6.91 12.42 13.24
N MET A 340 7.64 13.33 13.87
CA MET A 340 9.01 13.65 13.45
C MET A 340 9.92 12.45 13.67
N ILE A 341 10.83 12.21 12.73
CA ILE A 341 11.82 11.15 12.86
C ILE A 341 12.65 11.39 14.13
N GLY A 342 12.93 10.31 14.87
CA GLY A 342 13.74 10.36 16.07
C GLY A 342 15.15 10.89 15.80
N GLU A 343 15.69 11.62 16.78
CA GLU A 343 17.07 12.13 16.74
C GLU A 343 18.04 10.96 16.52
N ALA A 344 19.01 11.17 15.62
CA ALA A 344 20.09 10.24 15.39
C ALA A 344 20.91 10.04 16.67
N LEU A 345 21.21 8.79 17.00
CA LEU A 345 22.24 8.47 17.97
C LEU A 345 23.62 8.86 17.42
N LYS A 346 24.58 8.98 18.32
CA LYS A 346 25.94 9.39 17.98
C LYS A 346 26.55 8.46 16.92
N ASP A 347 27.16 9.05 15.90
CA ASP A 347 27.96 8.31 14.92
C ASP A 347 28.97 7.40 15.63
N GLY A 348 29.06 6.14 15.19
CA GLY A 348 29.91 5.11 15.80
C GLY A 348 29.24 4.29 16.91
N THR A 349 28.00 4.61 17.32
CA THR A 349 27.20 3.76 18.23
C THR A 349 27.05 2.37 17.61
N LEU A 350 27.30 1.31 18.38
CA LEU A 350 27.17 -0.06 17.88
C LEU A 350 25.71 -0.41 17.61
N CYS A 351 25.48 -1.09 16.50
CA CYS A 351 24.18 -1.60 16.08
C CYS A 351 24.36 -2.93 15.34
N ALA A 352 23.25 -3.58 14.97
CA ALA A 352 23.20 -4.92 14.39
C ALA A 352 23.95 -5.94 15.28
N ASN A 353 23.62 -6.00 16.57
CA ASN A 353 24.31 -6.83 17.57
C ASN A 353 25.83 -6.60 17.63
N GLY A 354 26.30 -5.40 17.29
CA GLY A 354 27.71 -5.05 17.28
C GLY A 354 28.46 -5.52 16.04
N HIS A 355 27.76 -5.71 14.91
CA HIS A 355 28.36 -5.99 13.59
C HIS A 355 28.52 -4.73 12.74
N GLN A 356 27.80 -3.65 13.07
CA GLN A 356 27.85 -2.36 12.40
C GLN A 356 27.87 -1.22 13.41
N SER A 357 27.93 0.00 12.88
CA SER A 357 27.86 1.23 13.64
C SER A 357 26.94 2.25 12.99
N CYS A 358 26.35 3.09 13.83
CA CYS A 358 25.45 4.15 13.40
C CYS A 358 26.19 5.22 12.62
N LYS A 359 25.60 5.66 11.51
CA LYS A 359 26.05 6.81 10.71
C LYS A 359 24.82 7.61 10.33
N GLN A 360 24.75 8.88 10.75
CA GLN A 360 23.62 9.77 10.46
C GLN A 360 22.24 9.18 10.83
N GLY A 361 22.20 8.36 11.90
CA GLY A 361 20.97 7.73 12.39
C GLY A 361 20.56 6.46 11.65
N GLU A 362 21.43 5.88 10.82
CA GLU A 362 21.23 4.59 10.17
C GLU A 362 22.30 3.57 10.60
N CYS A 363 21.91 2.31 10.75
CA CYS A 363 22.83 1.22 11.02
C CYS A 363 23.45 0.72 9.72
N SER A 364 24.49 1.41 9.23
CA SER A 364 25.05 1.13 7.90
C SER A 364 26.57 1.13 7.85
N GLN A 365 27.26 1.77 8.80
CA GLN A 365 28.71 1.89 8.75
C GLN A 365 29.40 0.63 9.28
N SER A 366 30.23 0.01 8.44
CA SER A 366 31.12 -1.09 8.82
C SER A 366 32.03 -0.72 10.00
N LEU A 367 32.20 -1.65 10.93
CA LEU A 367 33.11 -1.52 12.07
C LEU A 367 34.56 -1.28 11.66
N CYS A 368 35.00 -1.86 10.54
CA CYS A 368 36.35 -1.64 10.02
C CYS A 368 36.55 -0.15 9.68
N PHE A 369 35.59 0.46 8.99
CA PHE A 369 35.61 1.89 8.68
C PHE A 369 35.49 2.76 9.94
N ALA A 370 34.64 2.39 10.90
CA ALA A 370 34.48 3.12 12.16
C ALA A 370 35.75 3.07 13.04
N LYS A 371 36.56 2.01 12.92
CA LYS A 371 37.86 1.85 13.59
C LYS A 371 39.05 2.40 12.77
N GLY A 372 38.80 3.04 11.62
CA GLY A 372 39.85 3.59 10.76
C GLY A 372 40.67 2.53 10.01
N LEU A 373 40.20 1.29 9.96
CA LEU A 373 40.82 0.20 9.21
C LEU A 373 40.27 0.20 7.77
N ARG A 374 41.17 0.34 6.78
CA ARG A 374 40.84 0.20 5.36
C ARG A 374 41.40 -1.13 4.86
N GLY A 375 40.62 -1.88 4.09
CA GLY A 375 41.10 -3.08 3.42
C GLY A 375 42.24 -2.73 2.47
N GLN A 376 43.30 -3.54 2.49
CA GLN A 376 44.38 -3.51 1.49
C GLN A 376 43.90 -4.09 0.17
#